data_AF-A0A6C2YJS8-F1
#
_entry.id   AF-A0A6C2YJS8-F1
#
_cell.length_a   1.000
_cell.length_b   1.000
_cell.length_c   1.000
_cell.angle_alpha   90.00
_cell.angle_beta   90.00
_cell.angle_gamma   90.00
#
_symmetry.space_group_name_H-M   'P 1'
#
loop_
_entity.id
_entity.type
_entity.pdbx_description
1 polymer ?
#
loop_
_entity_poly.entity_id
_entity_poly.type
_entity_poly.pdbx_seq_one_letter_code
_entity_poly.pdbx_strand_id
1 'polypeptide(L)'
;MRHPIEYTRTERWALIALAVVGFLAVNGAFLAGLLFHREWLMEAMSNPVALAFIGEALLLVGVFAYLFERWGVSRLHWGWFVGLSLLGSMAFAIPIVLLFPKESAPERTSDNP
;
A
#
# COMPACT_ATOMS: atom_id res chain seq x y z
N MET A 1 0.93 13.11 21.52
CA MET A 1 1.48 11.82 21.96
C MET A 1 1.23 10.82 20.83
N ARG A 2 2.25 10.45 20.05
CA ARG A 2 2.11 9.39 19.03
C ARG A 2 2.97 8.23 19.53
N HIS A 3 2.32 7.16 19.99
CA HIS A 3 3.02 5.94 20.35
C HIS A 3 3.67 5.37 19.08
N PRO A 4 4.98 5.05 19.10
CA PRO A 4 5.59 4.32 17.99
C PRO A 4 4.80 3.01 17.80
N ILE A 5 4.38 2.73 16.57
CA ILE A 5 3.73 1.45 16.27
C ILE A 5 4.83 0.40 16.26
N GLU A 6 4.96 -0.30 17.38
CA GLU A 6 5.84 -1.46 17.52
C GLU A 6 5.08 -2.71 17.09
N TYR A 7 5.52 -3.31 15.99
CA TYR A 7 4.99 -4.59 15.55
C TYR A 7 5.75 -5.73 16.21
N THR A 8 5.00 -6.69 16.76
CA THR A 8 5.56 -7.96 17.20
C THR A 8 6.15 -8.74 16.01
N ARG A 9 7.03 -9.70 16.31
CA ARG A 9 7.66 -10.54 15.27
C ARG A 9 6.61 -11.24 14.39
N THR A 10 5.50 -11.68 15.00
CA THR A 10 4.39 -12.35 14.31
C THR A 10 3.63 -11.39 13.39
N GLU A 11 3.28 -10.19 13.87
CA GLU A 11 2.60 -9.18 13.04
C GLU A 11 3.46 -8.75 11.86
N ARG A 12 4.77 -8.60 12.08
CA ARG A 12 5.72 -8.27 11.01
C ARG A 12 5.77 -9.37 9.95
N TRP A 13 5.78 -10.64 10.35
CA TRP A 13 5.68 -11.77 9.42
C TRP A 13 4.34 -11.82 8.69
N ALA A 14 3.23 -11.51 9.37
CA ALA A 14 1.91 -11.44 8.74
C ALA A 14 1.86 -10.34 7.67
N LEU A 15 2.42 -9.15 7.95
CA LEU A 15 2.52 -8.07 6.98
C LEU A 15 3.37 -8.46 5.76
N ILE A 16 4.50 -9.14 5.97
CA ILE A 16 5.33 -9.66 4.88
C ILE A 16 4.55 -10.69 4.05
N ALA A 17 3.88 -11.63 4.70
CA ALA A 17 3.07 -12.63 4.01
C ALA A 17 1.95 -11.98 3.19
N LEU A 18 1.25 -10.99 3.75
CA LEU A 18 0.24 -10.19 3.05
C LEU A 18 0.84 -9.44 1.86
N ALA A 19 2.01 -8.83 2.00
CA ALA A 19 2.70 -8.19 0.88
C ALA A 19 3.03 -9.20 -0.24
N VAL A 20 3.60 -10.36 0.11
CA VAL A 20 3.96 -11.40 -0.86
C VAL A 20 2.74 -11.94 -1.57
N VAL A 21 1.67 -12.24 -0.84
CA VAL A 21 0.40 -12.74 -1.41
C VAL A 21 -0.24 -11.66 -2.27
N GLY A 22 -0.34 -10.41 -1.79
CA GLY A 22 -0.86 -9.29 -2.54
C GLY A 22 -0.04 -9.00 -3.81
N PHE A 23 1.27 -9.23 -3.77
CA PHE A 23 2.13 -9.10 -4.93
C PHE A 23 1.91 -10.24 -5.92
N LEU A 24 2.07 -11.49 -5.49
CA LEU A 24 2.07 -12.65 -6.38
C LEU A 24 0.67 -13.07 -6.83
N ALA A 25 -0.31 -13.10 -5.94
CA ALA A 25 -1.65 -13.58 -6.29
C ALA A 25 -2.39 -12.55 -7.15
N VAL A 26 -2.52 -11.32 -6.66
CA VAL A 26 -3.29 -10.28 -7.36
C VAL A 26 -2.58 -9.83 -8.64
N ASN A 27 -1.28 -9.50 -8.57
CA ASN A 27 -0.58 -9.06 -9.78
C ASN A 27 -0.22 -10.21 -10.69
N GLY A 28 0.05 -11.41 -10.16
CA GLY A 28 0.28 -12.58 -10.99
C GLY A 28 -0.96 -12.95 -11.81
N ALA A 29 -2.15 -12.93 -11.20
CA ALA A 29 -3.40 -13.15 -11.92
C ALA A 29 -3.66 -12.06 -12.98
N PHE A 30 -3.43 -10.79 -12.63
CA PHE A 30 -3.56 -9.69 -13.59
C PHE A 30 -2.56 -9.80 -14.75
N LEU A 31 -1.28 -10.06 -14.48
CA LEU A 31 -0.24 -10.24 -15.50
C LEU A 31 -0.50 -11.46 -16.37
N ALA A 32 -0.95 -12.58 -15.79
CA ALA A 32 -1.32 -13.76 -16.55
C ALA A 32 -2.50 -13.48 -17.49
N GLY A 33 -3.53 -12.78 -17.01
CA GLY A 33 -4.63 -12.31 -17.84
C GLY A 33 -4.14 -11.39 -18.96
N LEU A 34 -3.29 -10.41 -18.63
CA LEU A 34 -2.75 -9.46 -19.61
C LEU A 34 -1.91 -10.11 -20.71
N LEU A 35 -1.06 -11.08 -20.36
CA LEU A 35 -0.13 -11.73 -21.27
C LEU A 35 -0.79 -12.83 -22.11
N PHE A 36 -1.72 -13.59 -21.54
CA PHE A 36 -2.30 -14.75 -22.19
C PHE A 36 -3.72 -14.52 -22.73
N HIS A 37 -4.46 -13.52 -22.22
CA HIS A 37 -5.88 -13.30 -22.50
C HIS A 37 -6.20 -11.80 -22.62
N ARG A 38 -5.59 -11.12 -23.60
CA ARG A 38 -5.71 -9.66 -23.79
C ARG A 38 -7.17 -9.22 -24.00
N GLU A 39 -8.02 -10.11 -24.51
CA GLU A 39 -9.46 -9.93 -24.65
C GLU A 39 -10.18 -9.66 -23.32
N TRP A 40 -9.75 -10.27 -22.21
CA TRP A 40 -10.35 -10.02 -20.88
C TRP A 40 -10.15 -8.58 -20.42
N LEU A 41 -9.03 -7.97 -20.80
CA LEU A 41 -8.78 -6.56 -20.51
C LEU A 41 -9.75 -5.66 -21.28
N MET A 42 -9.95 -5.94 -22.57
CA MET A 42 -10.88 -5.18 -23.40
C MET A 42 -12.31 -5.32 -22.90
N GLU A 43 -12.70 -6.52 -22.48
CA GLU A 43 -14.02 -6.80 -21.92
C GLU A 43 -14.22 -6.05 -20.59
N ALA A 44 -13.22 -6.06 -19.70
CA ALA A 44 -13.24 -5.28 -18.46
C ALA A 44 -13.34 -3.77 -18.70
N MET A 45 -12.64 -3.24 -19.71
CA MET A 45 -12.71 -1.81 -20.09
C MET A 45 -14.06 -1.40 -20.69
N SER A 46 -14.82 -2.35 -21.23
CA SER A 46 -16.19 -2.13 -21.72
C SER A 46 -17.26 -2.35 -20.64
N ASN A 47 -16.88 -2.95 -19.50
CA ASN A 47 -17.81 -3.28 -18.43
C ASN A 47 -17.91 -2.11 -17.41
N PRO A 48 -19.07 -1.46 -17.28
CA PRO A 48 -19.23 -0.30 -16.40
C PRO A 48 -19.01 -0.64 -14.91
N VAL A 49 -19.30 -1.87 -14.49
CA VAL A 49 -19.09 -2.32 -13.11
C VAL A 49 -17.59 -2.45 -12.84
N ALA A 50 -16.83 -3.03 -13.77
CA ALA A 50 -15.38 -3.13 -13.63
C ALA A 50 -14.71 -1.74 -13.60
N LEU A 51 -15.17 -0.82 -14.45
CA LEU A 51 -14.72 0.58 -14.42
C LEU A 51 -15.02 1.27 -13.09
N ALA A 52 -16.18 1.02 -12.48
CA ALA A 52 -16.52 1.56 -11.17
C ALA A 52 -15.55 1.07 -10.08
N PHE A 53 -15.22 -0.23 -10.07
CA PHE A 53 -14.22 -0.78 -9.13
C PHE A 53 -12.81 -0.22 -9.36
N ILE A 54 -12.41 -0.02 -10.62
CA ILE A 54 -11.13 0.64 -10.94
C ILE A 54 -11.13 2.08 -10.42
N GLY A 55 -12.22 2.81 -10.63
CA GLY A 55 -12.40 4.17 -10.10
C GLY A 55 -12.34 4.23 -8.58
N GLU A 56 -13.02 3.30 -7.90
CA GLU A 56 -12.98 3.16 -6.44
C GLU A 56 -11.56 2.87 -5.95
N ALA A 57 -10.84 1.95 -6.61
CA ALA A 57 -9.45 1.65 -6.27
C ALA A 57 -8.55 2.89 -6.40
N LEU A 58 -8.69 3.66 -7.48
CA LEU A 58 -7.93 4.90 -7.68
C LEU A 58 -8.25 5.96 -6.61
N LEU A 59 -9.53 6.10 -6.25
CA LEU A 59 -9.97 6.98 -5.18
C LEU A 59 -9.36 6.56 -3.84
N LEU A 60 -9.39 5.26 -3.51
CA LEU A 60 -8.80 4.72 -2.30
C LEU A 60 -7.28 4.92 -2.24
N VAL A 61 -6.57 4.78 -3.37
CA VAL A 61 -5.14 5.12 -3.44
C VAL A 61 -4.92 6.59 -3.05
N GLY A 62 -5.71 7.52 -3.59
CA GLY A 62 -5.63 8.93 -3.23
C GLY A 62 -5.93 9.20 -1.75
N VAL A 63 -7.02 8.59 -1.24
CA VAL A 63 -7.43 8.72 0.17
C VAL A 63 -6.36 8.19 1.11
N PHE A 64 -5.83 6.99 0.86
CA PHE A 64 -4.78 6.41 1.70
C PHE A 64 -3.46 7.17 1.60
N ALA A 65 -3.07 7.65 0.41
CA ALA A 65 -1.90 8.51 0.26
C ALA A 65 -2.01 9.76 1.15
N TYR A 66 -3.17 10.43 1.10
CA TYR A 66 -3.46 11.60 1.93
C TYR A 66 -3.46 11.27 3.43
N LEU A 67 -4.07 10.15 3.84
CA LEU A 67 -4.12 9.73 5.23
C LEU A 67 -2.73 9.37 5.77
N PHE A 68 -1.91 8.66 5.00
CA PHE A 68 -0.56 8.31 5.42
C PHE A 68 0.34 9.53 5.59
N GLU A 69 0.20 10.54 4.72
CA GLU A 69 0.88 11.82 4.87
C GLU A 69 0.40 12.57 6.12
N ARG A 70 -0.92 12.72 6.30
CA ARG A 70 -1.50 13.49 7.41
C ARG A 70 -1.24 12.84 8.77
N TRP A 71 -1.31 11.52 8.86
CA TRP A 71 -1.13 10.78 10.11
C TRP A 71 0.34 10.40 10.38
N GLY A 72 1.23 10.59 9.40
CA GLY A 72 2.66 10.30 9.56
C GLY A 72 2.94 8.84 9.90
N VAL A 73 2.10 7.93 9.41
CA VAL A 73 2.14 6.49 9.72
C VAL A 73 3.42 5.83 9.19
N SER A 74 3.96 6.34 8.09
CA SER A 74 5.15 5.78 7.43
C SER A 74 6.21 6.84 7.16
N ARG A 75 7.48 6.41 7.12
CA ARG A 75 8.58 7.22 6.57
C ARG A 75 8.47 7.36 5.05
N LEU A 76 7.73 6.46 4.41
CA LEU A 76 7.65 6.40 2.97
C LEU A 76 6.80 7.57 2.45
N HIS A 77 7.35 8.34 1.52
CA HIS A 77 6.66 9.48 0.92
C HIS A 77 5.35 9.02 0.25
N TRP A 78 4.30 9.85 0.28
CA TRP A 78 2.99 9.49 -0.29
C TRP A 78 3.09 9.03 -1.76
N GLY A 79 4.00 9.63 -2.53
CA GLY A 79 4.26 9.27 -3.93
C GLY A 79 4.78 7.85 -4.10
N TRP A 80 5.53 7.31 -3.15
CA TRP A 80 5.98 5.92 -3.17
C TRP A 80 4.82 4.95 -2.91
N PHE A 81 3.88 5.30 -2.02
CA PHE A 81 2.67 4.49 -1.83
C PHE A 81 1.82 4.45 -3.10
N VAL A 82 1.64 5.58 -3.77
CA VAL A 82 0.93 5.65 -5.06
C VAL A 82 1.65 4.80 -6.10
N GLY A 83 2.97 4.95 -6.25
CA GLY A 83 3.77 4.17 -7.19
C GLY A 83 3.69 2.66 -6.95
N LEU A 84 3.80 2.22 -5.69
CA LEU A 84 3.66 0.81 -5.31
C LEU A 84 2.25 0.27 -5.55
N SER A 85 1.23 1.09 -5.31
CA SER A 85 -0.17 0.72 -5.52
C SER A 85 -0.52 0.57 -7.00
N LEU A 86 0.08 1.41 -7.87
CA LEU A 86 -0.12 1.34 -9.32
C LEU A 86 0.71 0.25 -9.99
N LEU A 87 1.95 0.02 -9.52
CA LEU A 87 2.82 -1.01 -10.08
C LEU A 87 2.37 -2.42 -9.68
N GLY A 88 1.80 -2.54 -8.48
CA GLY A 88 1.24 -3.78 -7.99
C GLY A 88 -0.24 -3.60 -7.66
N SER A 89 -0.52 -3.52 -6.38
CA SER A 89 -1.88 -3.36 -5.86
C SER A 89 -1.84 -2.73 -4.49
N MET A 90 -2.96 -2.18 -4.02
CA MET A 90 -3.07 -1.69 -2.63
C MET A 90 -2.82 -2.82 -1.61
N ALA A 91 -3.23 -4.05 -1.92
CA ALA A 91 -3.00 -5.23 -1.08
C ALA A 91 -1.50 -5.53 -0.89
N PHE A 92 -0.66 -5.17 -1.87
CA PHE A 92 0.78 -5.20 -1.76
C PHE A 92 1.35 -3.95 -1.07
N ALA A 93 0.89 -2.76 -1.47
CA ALA A 93 1.47 -1.50 -1.05
C ALA A 93 1.23 -1.18 0.43
N ILE A 94 0.04 -1.48 0.97
CA ILE A 94 -0.32 -1.18 2.36
C ILE A 94 0.62 -1.89 3.36
N PRO A 95 0.80 -3.22 3.31
CA PRO A 95 1.71 -3.89 4.23
C PRO A 95 3.16 -3.40 4.11
N ILE A 96 3.63 -3.07 2.90
CA ILE A 96 4.97 -2.50 2.70
C ILE A 96 5.11 -1.16 3.41
N VAL A 97 4.15 -0.25 3.24
CA VAL A 97 4.17 1.07 3.91
C VAL A 97 4.19 0.92 5.43
N LEU A 98 3.42 -0.03 5.97
CA LEU A 98 3.35 -0.31 7.40
C LEU A 98 4.64 -0.93 7.96
N LEU A 99 5.42 -1.64 7.14
CA LEU A 99 6.72 -2.18 7.56
C LEU A 99 7.80 -1.10 7.73
N PHE A 100 7.57 0.15 7.27
CA PHE A 100 8.48 1.28 7.41
C PHE A 100 7.90 2.43 8.28
N PRO A 101 7.59 2.19 9.56
CA PRO A 101 7.02 3.21 10.43
C PRO A 101 8.02 4.35 10.70
N LYS A 102 7.49 5.57 10.91
CA LYS A 102 8.31 6.74 11.26
C LYS A 102 8.74 6.66 12.71
N GLU A 103 10.04 6.52 12.95
CA GLU A 103 10.62 6.71 14.29
C GLU A 103 10.25 8.11 14.80
N SER A 104 9.57 8.15 15.94
CA SER A 104 9.43 9.36 16.74
C SER A 104 10.83 9.85 17.06
N ALA A 105 11.18 11.06 16.62
CA ALA A 105 12.50 11.64 16.88
C ALA A 105 12.81 11.56 18.39
N PRO A 106 14.06 11.20 18.78
CA PRO A 106 14.43 11.16 20.18
C PRO A 106 14.18 12.54 20.77
N GLU A 107 13.39 12.56 21.85
CA GLU A 107 13.17 13.72 22.69
C GLU A 107 14.54 14.30 23.04
N ARG A 108 14.88 15.46 22.48
CA ARG A 108 16.11 16.16 22.89
C ARG A 108 15.89 16.54 24.35
N THR A 109 16.44 15.73 25.24
CA THR A 109 16.70 16.11 26.62
C THR A 109 17.58 17.34 26.55
N SER A 110 16.97 18.53 26.65
CA SER A 110 17.68 19.75 26.97
C SER A 110 18.11 19.62 28.43
N ASP A 111 19.19 18.87 28.64
CA ASP A 111 19.97 18.99 29.87
C ASP A 111 20.56 20.40 29.87
N ASN A 112 19.93 21.23 30.68
CA ASN A 112 20.42 22.54 31.07
C ASN A 112 21.12 22.39 32.42
N PRO A 113 22.34 22.89 32.55
CA PRO A 113 22.70 23.67 33.73
C PRO A 113 22.64 25.16 33.41
#